data_AF-A0A1C7MMU9-F1
#
_entry.id   AF-A0A1C7MMU9-F1
#
_cell.length_a   1.000
_cell.length_b   1.000
_cell.length_c   1.000
_cell.angle_alpha   90.00
_cell.angle_beta   90.00
_cell.angle_gamma   90.00
#
_symmetry.space_group_name_H-M   'P 1'
#
loop_
_entity.id
_entity.type
_entity.pdbx_description
1 polymer ?
#
loop_
_entity_poly.entity_id
_entity_poly.type
_entity_poly.pdbx_seq_one_letter_code
_entity_poly.pdbx_strand_id
1 'polypeptide(L)'
;MIDGNTGRTDHGVLKRFVAQPTQGWEVNDILEAAEAANADVWQVGHSHVDIFSHNDFQSPLNDAKLLLQSQSQIPNTHASQPPVRLSPGSWDLSSLANTTYHSSYHPLYEIEEFMQEMAEQYPGFVQLVNLGHSAEGREMFAMRLSKTRSYPTEKAQLQEAPRNWASLLRVPTCTRVDCHFYSFIFGTRSCRKCI
;
A
#
# COMPACT_ATOMS: atom_id res chain seq x y z
N MET A 1 -45.70 11.38 22.41
CA MET A 1 -44.55 12.25 22.07
C MET A 1 -43.30 11.50 22.46
N ILE A 2 -42.67 10.77 21.53
CA ILE A 2 -41.28 10.30 21.62
C ILE A 2 -40.74 10.22 20.18
N ASP A 3 -39.71 11.04 19.99
CA ASP A 3 -38.54 11.02 19.11
C ASP A 3 -38.67 11.07 17.58
N GLY A 4 -38.30 12.24 17.07
CA GLY A 4 -38.02 12.52 15.67
C GLY A 4 -36.83 11.71 15.19
N ASN A 5 -37.11 10.78 14.27
CA ASN A 5 -36.16 10.14 13.39
C ASN A 5 -35.47 11.21 12.54
N THR A 6 -34.38 11.78 13.06
CA THR A 6 -33.44 12.57 12.25
C THR A 6 -32.69 11.56 11.40
N GLY A 7 -33.12 11.43 10.14
CA GLY A 7 -32.43 10.64 9.14
C GLY A 7 -30.99 11.12 9.03
N ARG A 8 -30.07 10.36 9.64
CA ARG A 8 -28.63 10.54 9.47
C ARG A 8 -28.34 10.25 8.01
N THR A 9 -28.15 11.30 7.22
CA THR A 9 -27.71 11.20 5.83
C THR A 9 -26.29 10.66 5.86
N ASP A 10 -26.15 9.36 5.59
CA ASP A 10 -24.91 8.60 5.63
C ASP A 10 -24.10 8.85 4.34
N HIS A 11 -23.55 10.06 4.22
CA HIS A 11 -22.73 10.47 3.09
C HIS A 11 -21.46 11.11 3.63
N GLY A 12 -20.32 10.59 3.17
CA GLY A 12 -19.03 11.23 3.42
C GLY A 12 -18.82 12.42 2.48
N VAL A 13 -17.97 13.36 2.88
CA VAL A 13 -17.61 14.53 2.09
C VAL A 13 -16.11 14.50 1.83
N LEU A 14 -15.72 14.68 0.56
CA LEU A 14 -14.32 14.89 0.17
C LEU A 14 -14.11 16.37 -0.11
N LYS A 15 -13.17 17.00 0.60
CA LYS A 15 -12.81 18.41 0.47
C LYS A 15 -11.38 18.52 -0.02
N ARG A 16 -11.15 19.32 -1.07
CA ARG A 16 -9.82 19.68 -1.58
C ARG A 16 -9.44 21.06 -1.08
N PHE A 17 -8.37 21.13 -0.30
CA PHE A 17 -7.77 22.39 0.16
C PHE A 17 -6.53 22.70 -0.68
N VAL A 18 -6.32 23.97 -1.02
CA VAL A 18 -5.19 24.42 -1.84
C VAL A 18 -4.23 25.26 -1.01
N ALA A 19 -2.95 24.91 -1.08
CA ALA A 19 -1.88 25.67 -0.47
C ALA A 19 -1.70 27.03 -1.17
N GLN A 20 -1.47 28.06 -0.37
CA GLN A 20 -1.24 29.43 -0.81
C GLN A 20 0.03 29.98 -0.17
N PRO A 21 1.22 29.66 -0.72
CA PRO A 21 2.49 30.10 -0.13
C PRO A 21 2.58 31.63 0.01
N THR A 22 1.95 32.37 -0.91
CA THR A 22 1.87 33.84 -0.88
C THR A 22 1.03 34.39 0.28
N GLN A 23 0.10 33.61 0.82
CA GLN A 23 -0.70 33.94 2.00
C GLN A 23 -0.13 33.30 3.28
N GLY A 24 1.01 32.60 3.19
CA GLY A 24 1.69 31.96 4.30
C GLY A 24 1.11 30.61 4.72
N TRP A 25 0.39 29.93 3.82
CA TRP A 25 -0.17 28.59 4.07
C TRP A 25 0.40 27.61 3.04
N GLU A 26 1.23 26.70 3.50
CA GLU A 26 1.80 25.61 2.72
C GLU A 26 1.00 24.33 2.92
N VAL A 27 1.36 23.28 2.17
CA VAL A 27 0.74 21.96 2.30
C VAL A 27 0.86 21.43 3.74
N ASN A 28 1.97 21.70 4.42
CA ASN A 28 2.21 21.25 5.79
C ASN A 28 1.19 21.84 6.77
N ASP A 29 0.81 23.11 6.63
CA ASP A 29 -0.18 23.73 7.52
C ASP A 29 -1.57 23.08 7.36
N ILE A 30 -1.90 22.67 6.13
CA ILE A 30 -3.15 21.92 5.85
C ILE A 30 -3.09 20.54 6.51
N LEU A 31 -1.93 19.88 6.48
CA LEU A 31 -1.74 18.57 7.13
C LEU A 31 -1.79 18.66 8.66
N GLU A 32 -1.18 19.69 9.26
CA GLU A 32 -1.28 19.95 10.69
C GLU A 32 -2.73 20.20 11.12
N ALA A 33 -3.49 20.97 10.33
CA ALA A 33 -4.92 21.17 10.56
C ALA A 33 -5.71 19.85 10.41
N ALA A 34 -5.36 19.01 9.44
CA ALA A 34 -5.99 17.70 9.25
C ALA A 34 -5.71 16.76 10.45
N GLU A 35 -4.47 16.69 10.91
CA GLU A 35 -4.05 15.92 12.07
C GLU A 35 -4.76 16.40 13.34
N ALA A 36 -4.78 17.72 13.58
CA ALA A 36 -5.49 18.31 14.71
C ALA A 36 -7.02 18.07 14.67
N ALA A 37 -7.58 17.93 13.47
CA ALA A 37 -8.98 17.55 13.27
C ALA A 37 -9.24 16.04 13.35
N ASN A 38 -8.20 15.21 13.49
CA ASN A 38 -8.25 13.76 13.31
C ASN A 38 -8.96 13.37 12.00
N ALA A 39 -8.65 14.11 10.94
CA ALA A 39 -9.27 13.96 9.63
C ALA A 39 -8.56 12.91 8.78
N ASP A 40 -9.30 12.26 7.88
CA ASP A 40 -8.78 11.24 7.00
C ASP A 40 -8.18 11.89 5.74
N VAL A 41 -6.85 11.86 5.62
CA VAL A 41 -6.14 12.44 4.48
C VAL A 41 -6.06 11.42 3.35
N TRP A 42 -6.75 11.69 2.26
CA TRP A 42 -6.85 10.78 1.11
C TRP A 42 -5.79 11.03 0.06
N GLN A 43 -5.42 12.29 -0.16
CA GLN A 43 -4.39 12.66 -1.13
C GLN A 43 -3.57 13.85 -0.65
N VAL A 44 -2.26 13.79 -0.86
CA VAL A 44 -1.34 14.92 -0.69
C VAL A 44 -0.68 15.21 -2.02
N GLY A 45 -0.98 16.38 -2.59
CA GLY A 45 -0.33 16.90 -3.78
C GLY A 45 0.70 17.98 -3.44
N HIS A 46 1.42 18.46 -4.45
CA HIS A 46 2.40 19.54 -4.28
C HIS A 46 1.79 20.88 -3.82
N SER A 47 0.50 21.10 -4.08
CA SER A 47 -0.19 22.36 -3.79
C SER A 47 -1.60 22.16 -3.25
N HIS A 48 -1.98 20.93 -2.90
CA HIS A 48 -3.32 20.63 -2.41
C HIS A 48 -3.33 19.41 -1.51
N VAL A 49 -4.37 19.29 -0.69
CA VAL A 49 -4.65 18.12 0.15
C VAL A 49 -6.13 17.78 0.02
N ASP A 50 -6.43 16.51 -0.23
CA ASP A 50 -7.80 15.99 -0.21
C ASP A 50 -8.05 15.31 1.12
N ILE A 51 -9.10 15.77 1.80
CA ILE A 51 -9.48 15.32 3.13
C ILE A 51 -10.91 14.79 3.07
N PHE A 52 -11.09 13.56 3.52
CA PHE A 52 -12.37 12.90 3.62
C PHE A 52 -12.93 12.99 5.03
N SER A 53 -14.24 13.20 5.11
CA SER A 53 -14.95 13.42 6.36
C SER A 53 -16.32 12.74 6.34
N HIS A 54 -16.58 11.79 7.24
CA HIS A 54 -17.91 11.17 7.38
C HIS A 54 -18.96 12.12 7.99
N ASN A 55 -18.52 13.11 8.74
CA ASN A 55 -19.32 14.21 9.26
C ASN A 55 -18.60 15.52 8.90
N ASP A 56 -19.32 16.63 8.78
CA ASP A 56 -18.66 17.94 8.64
C ASP A 56 -17.77 18.21 9.87
N PHE A 57 -16.45 18.12 9.70
CA PHE A 57 -15.50 18.52 10.73
C PHE A 57 -15.74 19.99 11.09
N GLN A 58 -15.92 20.29 12.37
CA GLN A 58 -15.87 21.65 12.88
C GLN A 58 -14.48 21.92 13.45
N SER A 59 -13.77 22.84 12.78
CA SER A 59 -12.56 23.61 13.15
C SER A 59 -11.40 22.83 13.79
N PRO A 60 -10.26 22.66 13.08
CA PRO A 60 -9.51 23.73 12.39
C PRO A 60 -9.66 23.85 10.86
N LEU A 61 -10.25 22.86 10.18
CA LEU A 61 -10.33 22.84 8.71
C LEU A 61 -11.27 23.90 8.09
N ASN A 62 -12.08 24.57 8.91
CA ASN A 62 -12.94 25.69 8.50
C ASN A 62 -12.30 27.06 8.76
N ASP A 63 -11.01 27.13 9.10
CA ASP A 63 -10.31 28.41 9.19
C ASP A 63 -10.42 29.12 7.83
N ALA A 64 -10.89 30.37 7.83
CA ALA A 64 -11.14 31.17 6.63
C ALA A 64 -9.87 31.38 5.77
N LYS A 65 -8.71 31.00 6.28
CA LYS A 65 -7.41 31.02 5.59
C LYS A 65 -7.17 29.78 4.73
N LEU A 66 -7.85 28.66 5.01
CA LEU A 66 -7.77 27.47 4.18
C LEU A 66 -8.67 27.66 2.96
N LEU A 67 -8.06 27.76 1.78
CA LEU A 67 -8.83 27.86 0.55
C LEU A 67 -9.37 26.48 0.16
N LEU A 68 -10.64 26.26 0.47
CA LEU A 68 -11.42 25.16 -0.09
C LEU A 68 -11.61 25.40 -1.59
N GLN A 69 -11.00 24.56 -2.42
CA GLN A 69 -11.13 24.63 -3.88
C GLN A 69 -12.37 23.91 -4.37
N SER A 70 -12.65 22.72 -3.82
CA SER A 70 -13.79 21.91 -4.23
C SER A 70 -14.26 21.00 -3.12
N GLN A 71 -15.55 20.68 -3.15
CA GLN A 71 -16.20 19.73 -2.26
C GLN A 71 -17.07 18.77 -3.08
N SER A 72 -16.98 17.48 -2.82
CA SER A 72 -17.85 16.46 -3.40
C SER A 72 -18.47 15.59 -2.31
N GLN A 73 -19.72 15.17 -2.53
CA GLN A 73 -20.39 14.19 -1.70
C GLN A 73 -20.01 12.79 -2.21
N ILE A 74 -19.54 11.94 -1.31
CA ILE A 74 -19.24 10.54 -1.57
C ILE A 74 -20.38 9.71 -0.97
N PRO A 75 -21.22 9.09 -1.82
CA PRO A 75 -22.26 8.20 -1.33
C PRO A 75 -21.66 7.02 -0.56
N ASN A 76 -22.19 6.67 0.61
CA ASN A 76 -21.78 5.46 1.34
C ASN A 76 -22.32 4.17 0.71
N THR A 77 -22.56 4.16 -0.61
CA THR A 77 -23.09 3.00 -1.35
C THR A 77 -22.16 1.78 -1.32
N HIS A 78 -20.94 1.92 -0.80
CA HIS A 78 -19.92 0.87 -0.74
C HIS A 78 -19.86 0.10 0.59
N ALA A 79 -20.66 0.46 1.61
CA ALA A 79 -20.78 -0.37 2.82
C ALA A 79 -21.65 -1.62 2.60
N SER A 80 -22.38 -1.68 1.49
CA SER A 80 -23.00 -2.92 1.02
C SER A 80 -21.90 -3.81 0.48
N GLN A 81 -21.60 -4.88 1.21
CA GLN A 81 -20.69 -5.95 0.79
C GLN A 81 -20.85 -6.22 -0.72
N PRO A 82 -19.75 -6.40 -1.49
CA PRO A 82 -19.88 -6.89 -2.85
C PRO A 82 -20.76 -8.14 -2.81
N PRO A 83 -21.71 -8.32 -3.75
CA PRO A 83 -22.64 -9.43 -3.70
C PRO A 83 -21.85 -10.74 -3.59
N VAL A 84 -21.81 -11.29 -2.38
CA VAL A 84 -21.32 -12.63 -2.13
C VAL A 84 -22.25 -13.53 -2.92
N ARG A 85 -21.74 -14.14 -4.00
CA ARG A 85 -22.15 -15.44 -4.57
C ARG A 85 -21.48 -15.64 -5.93
N LEU A 86 -20.21 -15.97 -5.91
CA LEU A 86 -19.73 -17.04 -6.77
C LEU A 86 -19.35 -18.17 -5.82
N SER A 87 -19.87 -19.37 -6.07
CA SER A 87 -19.43 -20.54 -5.33
C SER A 87 -17.91 -20.70 -5.52
N PRO A 88 -17.16 -21.11 -4.48
CA PRO A 88 -15.77 -21.53 -4.64
C PRO A 88 -15.70 -22.54 -5.79
N GLY A 89 -14.83 -22.29 -6.79
CA GLY A 89 -14.66 -23.17 -7.94
C GLY A 89 -15.54 -22.91 -9.18
N SER A 90 -16.22 -21.76 -9.31
CA SER A 90 -16.96 -21.41 -10.55
C SER A 90 -16.10 -20.80 -11.66
N TRP A 91 -14.83 -20.49 -11.40
CA TRP A 91 -13.96 -19.77 -12.33
C TRP A 91 -13.04 -20.77 -13.05
N ASP A 92 -13.34 -21.04 -14.32
CA ASP A 92 -12.57 -21.97 -15.15
C ASP A 92 -11.24 -21.32 -15.60
N LEU A 93 -10.14 -21.71 -14.97
CA LEU A 93 -8.79 -21.26 -15.33
C LEU A 93 -8.22 -21.89 -16.60
N SER A 94 -8.94 -22.79 -17.26
CA SER A 94 -8.49 -23.33 -18.55
C SER A 94 -8.35 -22.24 -19.62
N SER A 95 -9.05 -21.12 -19.46
CA SER A 95 -8.97 -19.96 -20.35
C SER A 95 -9.04 -18.64 -19.59
N LEU A 96 -7.86 -18.04 -19.30
CA LEU A 96 -7.77 -16.72 -18.68
C LEU A 96 -8.49 -15.61 -19.47
N ALA A 97 -8.60 -15.76 -20.80
CA ALA A 97 -9.16 -14.75 -21.68
C ALA A 97 -10.69 -14.59 -21.56
N ASN A 98 -11.40 -15.64 -21.12
CA ASN A 98 -12.87 -15.67 -21.09
C ASN A 98 -13.43 -15.76 -19.67
N THR A 99 -12.66 -15.33 -18.66
CA THR A 99 -13.13 -15.35 -17.26
C THR A 99 -13.83 -14.05 -16.89
N THR A 100 -14.86 -14.14 -16.04
CA THR A 100 -15.50 -12.97 -15.41
C THR A 100 -14.87 -12.63 -14.06
N TYR A 101 -13.82 -13.35 -13.64
CA TYR A 101 -13.15 -13.15 -12.36
C TYR A 101 -12.78 -11.67 -12.15
N HIS A 102 -12.10 -11.06 -13.13
CA HIS A 102 -11.68 -9.66 -13.04
C HIS A 102 -12.82 -8.61 -13.13
N SER A 103 -14.10 -9.02 -13.18
CA SER A 103 -15.25 -8.09 -13.18
C SER A 103 -15.74 -7.70 -11.79
N SER A 104 -15.23 -8.33 -10.73
CA SER A 104 -15.64 -8.09 -9.34
C SER A 104 -14.45 -8.06 -8.38
N TYR A 105 -14.66 -7.46 -7.20
CA TYR A 105 -13.71 -7.57 -6.10
C TYR A 105 -13.83 -8.93 -5.42
N HIS A 106 -12.67 -9.52 -5.10
CA HIS A 106 -12.58 -10.82 -4.44
C HIS A 106 -12.05 -10.66 -3.01
N PRO A 107 -12.60 -11.41 -2.04
CA PRO A 107 -12.01 -11.54 -0.72
C PRO A 107 -10.67 -12.29 -0.81
N LEU A 108 -9.83 -12.11 0.21
CA LEU A 108 -8.47 -12.65 0.22
C LEU A 108 -8.41 -14.16 -0.07
N TYR A 109 -9.30 -14.98 0.52
CA TYR A 109 -9.26 -16.44 0.34
C TYR A 109 -9.47 -16.87 -1.11
N GLU A 110 -10.29 -16.15 -1.89
CA GLU A 110 -10.50 -16.43 -3.33
C GLU A 110 -9.28 -16.01 -4.16
N ILE A 111 -8.56 -14.97 -3.73
CA ILE A 111 -7.30 -14.56 -4.36
C ILE A 111 -6.23 -15.60 -4.09
N GLU A 112 -6.16 -16.15 -2.88
CA GLU A 112 -5.22 -17.21 -2.51
C GLU A 112 -5.49 -18.51 -3.28
N GLU A 113 -6.75 -18.93 -3.39
CA GLU A 113 -7.17 -20.07 -4.22
C GLU A 113 -6.79 -19.85 -5.70
N PHE A 114 -7.05 -18.65 -6.23
CA PHE A 114 -6.61 -18.23 -7.56
C PHE A 114 -5.10 -18.36 -7.78
N MET A 115 -4.30 -17.94 -6.80
CA MET A 115 -2.85 -18.05 -6.91
C MET A 115 -2.37 -19.51 -6.89
N GLN A 116 -3.02 -20.36 -6.09
CA GLN A 116 -2.68 -21.78 -6.00
C GLN A 116 -3.01 -22.52 -7.30
N GLU A 117 -4.23 -22.38 -7.81
CA GLU A 117 -4.64 -23.05 -9.04
C GLU A 117 -3.81 -22.60 -10.25
N MET A 118 -3.40 -21.33 -10.31
CA MET A 118 -2.47 -20.83 -11.34
C MET A 118 -1.10 -21.52 -11.28
N ALA A 119 -0.57 -21.78 -10.08
CA ALA A 119 0.69 -22.50 -9.89
C ALA A 119 0.57 -23.98 -10.26
N GLU A 120 -0.58 -24.60 -9.98
CA GLU A 120 -0.90 -25.99 -10.34
C GLU A 120 -1.09 -26.17 -11.86
N GLN A 121 -1.74 -25.21 -12.52
CA GLN A 121 -2.01 -25.25 -13.96
C GLN A 121 -0.76 -24.93 -14.80
N TYR A 122 0.13 -24.07 -14.30
CA TYR A 122 1.33 -23.62 -15.02
C TYR A 122 2.65 -23.78 -14.21
N PRO A 123 2.97 -24.98 -13.71
CA PRO A 123 4.06 -25.18 -12.73
C PRO A 123 5.47 -24.88 -13.26
N GLY A 124 5.64 -24.84 -14.59
CA GLY A 124 6.91 -24.44 -15.20
C GLY A 124 7.13 -22.93 -15.24
N PHE A 125 6.06 -22.15 -15.21
CA PHE A 125 6.09 -20.69 -15.41
C PHE A 125 5.71 -19.92 -14.15
N VAL A 126 4.87 -20.52 -13.31
CA VAL A 126 4.31 -19.94 -12.10
C VAL A 126 4.80 -20.72 -10.90
N GLN A 127 5.37 -20.02 -9.92
CA GLN A 127 5.70 -20.60 -8.62
C GLN A 127 5.15 -19.71 -7.51
N LEU A 128 4.49 -20.33 -6.53
CA LEU A 128 4.09 -19.66 -5.30
C LEU A 128 5.25 -19.67 -4.31
N VAL A 129 5.59 -18.50 -3.78
CA VAL A 129 6.66 -18.31 -2.79
C VAL A 129 6.06 -17.71 -1.53
N ASN A 130 6.29 -18.35 -0.39
CA ASN A 130 5.90 -17.80 0.91
C ASN A 130 6.97 -16.78 1.36
N LEU A 131 6.53 -15.55 1.64
CA LEU A 131 7.35 -14.42 2.11
C LEU A 131 7.40 -14.31 3.64
N GLY A 132 6.57 -15.07 4.35
CA GLY A 132 6.41 -15.03 5.81
C GLY A 132 4.96 -14.78 6.22
N HIS A 133 4.77 -14.22 7.41
CA HIS A 133 3.45 -13.97 7.98
C HIS A 133 3.17 -12.47 8.13
N SER A 134 1.92 -12.07 7.95
CA SER A 134 1.44 -10.72 8.26
C SER A 134 1.42 -10.48 9.78
N ALA A 135 1.19 -9.23 10.21
CA ALA A 135 1.05 -8.90 11.63
C ALA A 135 -0.14 -9.63 12.30
N GLU A 136 -1.15 -10.02 11.52
CA GLU A 136 -2.29 -10.82 11.99
C GLU A 136 -2.04 -12.34 11.87
N GLY A 137 -0.85 -12.77 11.46
CA GLY A 137 -0.49 -14.18 11.33
C GLY A 137 -0.98 -14.87 10.05
N ARG A 138 -1.36 -14.12 9.02
CA ARG A 138 -1.76 -14.69 7.71
C ARG A 138 -0.52 -14.96 6.85
N GLU A 139 -0.52 -16.03 6.05
CA GLU A 139 0.55 -16.28 5.10
C GLU A 139 0.64 -15.17 4.04
N MET A 140 1.84 -14.73 3.70
CA MET A 140 2.08 -13.77 2.62
C MET A 140 2.66 -14.50 1.43
N PHE A 141 1.86 -14.67 0.38
CA PHE A 141 2.30 -15.31 -0.84
C PHE A 141 2.71 -14.30 -1.92
N ALA A 142 3.76 -14.63 -2.66
CA ALA A 142 4.12 -13.99 -3.91
C ALA A 142 4.07 -14.99 -5.06
N MET A 143 3.57 -14.55 -6.22
CA MET A 143 3.58 -15.33 -7.44
C MET A 143 4.80 -14.95 -8.29
N ARG A 144 5.75 -15.89 -8.45
CA ARG A 144 6.91 -15.72 -9.31
C ARG A 144 6.60 -16.21 -10.72
N LEU A 145 6.68 -15.31 -11.69
CA LEU A 145 6.53 -15.61 -13.12
C LEU A 145 7.89 -15.74 -13.79
N SER A 146 8.10 -16.82 -14.54
CA SER A 146 9.36 -17.09 -15.26
C SER A 146 9.09 -17.24 -16.76
N LYS A 147 9.98 -16.71 -17.61
CA LYS A 147 9.87 -16.85 -19.08
C LYS A 147 10.32 -18.22 -19.57
N THR A 148 11.29 -18.82 -18.89
CA THR A 148 11.79 -20.17 -19.13
C THR A 148 11.22 -21.11 -18.09
N ARG A 149 11.01 -22.38 -18.45
CA ARG A 149 10.54 -23.37 -17.46
C ARG A 149 11.57 -23.47 -16.34
N SER A 150 11.22 -22.97 -15.16
CA SER A 150 12.02 -23.25 -13.98
C SER A 150 11.72 -24.67 -13.59
N TYR A 151 12.65 -25.60 -13.87
CA TYR A 151 12.60 -26.89 -13.21
C TYR A 151 12.64 -26.64 -11.70
N PRO A 152 11.82 -27.33 -10.90
CA PRO A 152 11.88 -27.20 -9.46
C PRO A 152 13.34 -27.44 -9.09
N THR A 153 13.99 -26.39 -8.62
CA THR A 153 15.37 -26.48 -8.17
C THR A 153 15.27 -27.38 -6.95
N GLU A 154 15.58 -28.66 -7.14
CA GLU A 154 15.91 -29.58 -6.07
C GLU A 154 16.75 -28.78 -5.11
N LYS A 155 16.25 -28.68 -3.88
CA LYS A 155 16.75 -27.80 -2.83
C LYS A 155 18.23 -27.57 -3.06
N ALA A 156 18.63 -26.33 -3.28
CA ALA A 156 20.03 -25.97 -3.13
C ALA A 156 20.38 -26.37 -1.69
N GLN A 157 20.80 -27.62 -1.51
CA GLN A 157 21.48 -28.10 -0.36
C GLN A 157 22.67 -27.17 -0.32
N LEU A 158 22.63 -26.23 0.61
CA LEU A 158 23.81 -25.71 1.25
C LEU A 158 24.58 -26.94 1.72
N GLN A 159 25.36 -27.51 0.81
CA GLN A 159 26.37 -28.48 1.14
C GLN A 159 27.38 -27.66 1.93
N GLU A 160 27.31 -27.80 3.25
CA GLU A 160 28.28 -27.23 4.17
C GLU A 160 29.67 -27.62 3.67
N ALA A 161 30.35 -26.67 3.04
CA ALA A 161 31.76 -26.81 2.71
C ALA A 161 32.53 -26.91 4.04
N PRO A 162 33.50 -27.83 4.16
CA PRO A 162 34.22 -28.03 5.41
C PRO A 162 34.92 -26.74 5.85
N ARG A 163 34.81 -26.44 7.15
CA ARG A 163 35.35 -25.24 7.80
C ARG A 163 36.86 -25.09 7.57
N ASN A 164 37.26 -24.26 6.62
CA ASN A 164 38.61 -23.69 6.56
C ASN A 164 38.59 -22.21 6.11
N TRP A 165 38.06 -21.34 6.95
CA TRP A 165 37.84 -19.91 6.69
C TRP A 165 39.11 -19.03 6.57
N ALA A 166 40.33 -19.60 6.56
CA ALA A 166 41.56 -18.83 6.74
C ALA A 166 42.26 -18.33 5.45
N SER A 167 41.77 -18.63 4.24
CA SER A 167 42.60 -18.44 3.03
C SER A 167 42.10 -17.45 1.98
N LEU A 168 40.97 -16.75 2.15
CA LEU A 168 40.47 -15.82 1.12
C LEU A 168 39.99 -14.49 1.69
N LEU A 169 40.87 -13.79 2.41
CA LEU A 169 40.79 -12.32 2.48
C LEU A 169 41.54 -11.73 1.28
N ARG A 170 40.82 -11.53 0.18
CA ARG A 170 41.21 -10.53 -0.83
C ARG A 170 40.15 -9.43 -0.78
N VAL A 171 40.43 -8.44 0.05
CA VAL A 171 39.63 -7.21 0.17
C VAL A 171 39.77 -6.44 -1.15
N PRO A 172 38.68 -6.16 -1.90
CA PRO A 172 38.73 -5.12 -2.91
C PRO A 172 38.78 -3.78 -2.17
N THR A 173 39.87 -3.05 -2.38
CA THR A 173 40.01 -1.65 -1.97
C THR A 173 38.86 -0.84 -2.56
N CYS A 174 38.03 -0.26 -1.68
CA CYS A 174 36.98 0.67 -2.03
C CYS A 174 37.61 2.01 -2.41
N THR A 175 37.92 2.21 -3.69
CA THR A 175 38.29 3.53 -4.21
C THR A 175 37.03 4.33 -4.47
N ARG A 176 36.79 5.29 -3.58
CA ARG A 176 36.35 6.67 -3.83
C ARG A 176 35.40 6.85 -5.01
N VAL A 177 34.11 6.99 -4.72
CA VAL A 177 33.14 7.64 -5.59
C VAL A 177 32.44 8.73 -4.79
N ASP A 178 32.41 9.90 -5.39
CA ASP A 178 32.06 11.19 -4.81
C ASP A 178 30.65 11.22 -4.18
N CYS A 179 30.59 11.65 -2.91
CA CYS A 179 29.35 12.08 -2.27
C CYS A 179 28.99 13.47 -2.80
N HIS A 180 28.18 13.51 -3.85
CA HIS A 180 27.34 14.66 -4.17
C HIS A 180 25.88 14.19 -4.16
N PHE A 181 25.01 15.03 -3.59
CA PHE A 181 23.55 14.84 -3.40
C PHE A 181 23.20 13.83 -2.28
N TYR A 182 22.49 14.14 -1.19
CA TYR A 182 21.51 15.19 -0.87
C TYR A 182 21.61 15.55 0.63
N SER A 183 21.55 16.84 0.96
CA SER A 183 21.33 17.34 2.34
C SER A 183 19.84 17.57 2.55
N PHE A 184 19.40 17.60 3.82
CA PHE A 184 18.02 17.68 4.36
C PHE A 184 17.36 16.30 4.47
N ILE A 185 17.07 15.73 5.65
CA ILE A 185 16.58 16.31 6.91
C ILE A 185 17.14 15.47 8.10
N PHE A 186 17.35 16.15 9.24
CA PHE A 186 17.76 15.66 10.57
C PHE A 186 19.27 15.55 10.88
N GLY A 187 19.74 16.57 11.61
CA GLY A 187 20.37 16.36 12.92
C GLY A 187 21.78 15.77 12.92
N THR A 188 22.76 16.65 13.02
CA THR A 188 24.17 16.37 13.30
C THR A 188 24.40 15.21 14.29
N ARG A 189 25.02 14.12 13.85
CA ARG A 189 25.86 13.27 14.72
C ARG A 189 27.16 12.89 14.00
N SER A 190 28.23 13.35 14.64
CA SER A 190 29.65 13.11 14.39
C SER A 190 29.97 11.67 13.98
N CYS A 191 30.58 11.50 12.81
CA CYS A 191 31.26 10.26 12.42
C CYS A 191 32.50 10.08 13.30
N ARG A 192 32.48 9.16 14.27
CA ARG A 192 33.72 8.73 14.96
C ARG A 192 34.41 7.70 14.08
N LYS A 193 35.70 7.95 13.83
CA LYS A 193 36.66 7.03 13.22
C LYS A 193 36.61 5.67 13.93
N CYS A 194 36.44 4.59 13.17
CA CYS A 194 36.89 3.27 13.61
C CYS A 194 38.43 3.30 13.65
N ILE A 195 39.01 2.97 14.81
CA ILE A 195 40.42 2.57 14.94
C ILE A 195 40.52 1.10 14.53
#